data_AF-A0A090QIK3-F1
#
_entry.id   AF-A0A090QIK3-F1
#
_cell.length_a   1.000
_cell.length_b   1.000
_cell.length_c   1.000
_cell.angle_alpha   90.00
_cell.angle_beta   90.00
_cell.angle_gamma   90.00
#
_symmetry.space_group_name_H-M   'P 1'
#
loop_
_entity.id
_entity.type
_entity.pdbx_description
1 polymer ?
#
loop_
_entity_poly.entity_id
_entity_poly.type
_entity_poly.pdbx_seq_one_letter_code
_entity_poly.pdbx_strand_id
1 'polypeptide(L)'
;MWACRGATPEQVAKVEKERIFNVHFSDGKRPAVGEAWPNERALRGYRLGEGDIPLPEWASAILETGYDGFCSGEFLNDQLWEEDHYTLAEQMLQGMRALVK
;
A
#
# COMPACT_ATOMS: atom_id res chain seq x y z
N MET A 1 3.66 -7.05 1.33
CA MET A 1 3.38 -7.69 2.63
C MET A 1 2.05 -8.45 2.62
N TRP A 2 0.95 -7.77 2.28
CA TRP A 2 -0.39 -8.36 2.25
C TRP A 2 -0.56 -9.47 1.19
N ALA A 3 -0.23 -9.26 -0.08
CA ALA A 3 -0.48 -10.25 -1.15
C ALA A 3 0.13 -11.64 -0.86
N CYS A 4 1.35 -11.69 -0.30
CA CYS A 4 2.02 -12.94 0.05
C CYS A 4 1.58 -13.55 1.39
N ARG A 5 0.64 -12.93 2.12
CA ARG A 5 0.22 -13.36 3.47
C ARG A 5 1.39 -13.41 4.48
N GLY A 6 2.38 -12.53 4.29
CA GLY A 6 3.63 -12.56 5.06
C GLY A 6 3.58 -11.83 6.40
N ALA A 7 2.55 -11.03 6.64
CA ALA A 7 2.32 -10.38 7.93
C ALA A 7 0.83 -10.07 8.14
N THR A 8 0.48 -9.71 9.37
CA THR A 8 -0.82 -9.18 9.77
C THR A 8 -0.69 -7.75 10.32
N PRO A 9 -1.76 -6.93 10.30
CA PRO A 9 -1.76 -5.62 10.94
C PRO A 9 -1.33 -5.65 12.41
N GLU A 10 -1.74 -6.67 13.18
CA GLU A 10 -1.39 -6.81 14.60
C GLU A 10 0.11 -7.07 14.82
N GLN A 11 0.78 -7.68 13.84
CA GLN A 11 2.24 -7.84 13.88
C GLN A 11 2.93 -6.51 13.57
N VAL A 12 2.41 -5.74 12.61
CA VAL A 12 2.94 -4.41 12.25
C VAL A 12 2.80 -3.43 13.41
N ALA A 13 1.66 -3.40 14.09
CA ALA A 13 1.41 -2.51 15.24
C ALA A 13 2.37 -2.72 16.43
N LYS A 14 3.11 -3.84 16.46
CA LYS A 14 4.10 -4.15 17.51
C LYS A 14 5.53 -3.79 17.12
N VAL A 15 5.76 -3.28 15.91
CA VAL A 15 7.09 -2.84 15.48
C VAL A 15 7.48 -1.58 16.24
N GLU A 16 8.69 -1.56 16.81
CA GLU A 16 9.26 -0.36 17.43
C GLU A 16 9.40 0.75 16.38
N LYS A 17 8.83 1.94 16.63
CA LYS A 17 8.81 3.04 15.65
C LYS A 17 10.20 3.45 15.18
N GLU A 18 11.22 3.32 16.04
CA GLU A 18 12.62 3.63 15.72
C GLU A 18 13.20 2.72 14.64
N ARG A 19 12.51 1.62 14.31
CA ARG A 19 12.88 0.70 13.21
C ARG A 19 12.12 0.98 11.92
N ILE A 20 11.15 1.89 11.95
CA ILE A 20 10.37 2.29 10.78
C ILE A 20 10.99 3.58 10.23
N PHE A 21 11.65 3.48 9.08
CA PHE A 21 12.33 4.63 8.45
C PHE A 21 11.46 5.36 7.44
N ASN A 22 10.61 4.61 6.73
CA ASN A 22 9.69 5.10 5.71
C ASN A 22 8.54 4.10 5.53
N VAL A 23 7.40 4.60 5.06
CA VAL A 23 6.22 3.79 4.75
C VAL A 23 5.80 4.03 3.31
N HIS A 24 5.64 2.94 2.54
CA HIS A 24 5.12 2.99 1.19
C HIS A 24 3.68 2.45 1.17
N PHE A 25 2.75 3.27 0.70
CA PHE A 25 1.38 2.86 0.44
C PHE A 25 1.24 2.47 -1.03
N SER A 26 0.81 1.24 -1.26
CA SER A 26 0.46 0.71 -2.58
C SER A 26 -0.85 -0.07 -2.44
N ASP A 27 -1.58 -0.23 -3.54
CA ASP A 27 -2.75 -1.11 -3.58
C ASP A 27 -2.53 -2.28 -4.54
N GLY A 28 -3.42 -3.26 -4.49
CA GLY A 28 -3.31 -4.43 -5.35
C GLY A 28 -4.28 -5.56 -5.02
N LYS A 29 -4.07 -6.67 -5.71
CA LYS A 29 -4.84 -7.90 -5.56
C LYS A 29 -4.03 -8.97 -4.82
N ARG A 30 -4.73 -10.02 -4.39
CA ARG A 30 -4.12 -11.20 -3.75
C ARG A 30 -4.68 -12.46 -4.40
N PRO A 31 -3.85 -13.32 -5.01
CA PRO A 31 -4.31 -14.58 -5.57
C PRO A 31 -4.82 -15.54 -4.47
N ALA A 32 -5.73 -16.44 -4.85
CA ALA A 32 -6.23 -17.47 -3.95
C ALA A 32 -5.11 -18.45 -3.56
N VAL A 33 -5.30 -19.20 -2.47
CA VAL A 33 -4.32 -20.21 -2.05
C VAL A 33 -4.27 -21.32 -3.09
N GLY A 34 -3.08 -21.61 -3.62
CA GLY A 34 -2.86 -22.63 -4.66
C GLY A 34 -3.02 -22.10 -6.09
N GLU A 35 -3.41 -20.84 -6.27
CA GLU A 35 -3.42 -20.20 -7.58
C GLU A 35 -1.99 -19.77 -8.00
N ALA A 36 -1.74 -19.75 -9.31
CA ALA A 36 -0.49 -19.23 -9.84
C ALA A 36 -0.33 -17.74 -9.51
N TRP A 37 0.91 -17.31 -9.29
CA TRP A 37 1.19 -15.90 -9.06
C TRP A 37 0.94 -15.08 -10.34
N PRO A 38 0.06 -14.07 -10.31
CA PRO A 38 -0.23 -13.26 -11.48
C PRO A 38 0.95 -12.33 -11.82
N ASN A 39 0.94 -11.78 -13.04
CA ASN A 39 1.92 -10.77 -13.42
C ASN A 39 1.71 -9.44 -12.66
N GLU A 40 2.72 -8.56 -12.71
CA GLU A 40 2.68 -7.29 -11.97
C GLU A 40 1.52 -6.38 -12.38
N ARG A 41 1.11 -6.39 -13.66
CA ARG A 41 -0.04 -5.61 -14.15
C ARG A 41 -1.32 -6.02 -13.45
N ALA A 42 -1.58 -7.33 -13.36
CA ALA A 42 -2.77 -7.86 -12.69
C ALA A 42 -2.68 -7.76 -11.17
N LEU A 43 -1.47 -7.78 -10.59
CA LEU A 43 -1.29 -7.75 -9.14
C LEU A 43 -1.30 -6.33 -8.57
N ARG A 44 -0.68 -5.37 -9.27
CA ARG A 44 -0.31 -4.04 -8.76
C ARG A 44 -0.77 -2.88 -9.65
N GLY A 45 -1.58 -3.15 -10.66
CA GLY A 45 -2.19 -2.16 -11.57
C GLY A 45 -3.30 -1.31 -10.93
N TYR A 46 -3.12 -0.87 -9.68
CA TYR A 46 -4.19 -0.23 -8.89
C TYR A 46 -3.66 1.03 -8.21
N ARG A 47 -4.44 2.11 -8.27
CA ARG A 47 -4.24 3.26 -7.39
C ARG A 47 -4.74 2.92 -5.99
N LEU A 48 -4.35 3.76 -5.02
CA LEU A 48 -4.84 3.63 -3.65
C LEU A 48 -6.37 3.70 -3.59
N GLY A 49 -7.00 2.63 -3.10
CA GLY A 49 -8.44 2.49 -2.98
C GLY A 49 -9.12 1.74 -4.13
N GLU A 50 -8.38 1.37 -5.18
CA GLU A 50 -8.91 0.60 -6.32
C GLU A 50 -8.67 -0.91 -6.18
N GLY A 51 -7.76 -1.33 -5.30
CA GLY A 51 -7.43 -2.73 -5.06
C GLY A 51 -8.23 -3.35 -3.92
N ASP A 52 -7.75 -4.50 -3.45
CA ASP A 52 -8.39 -5.30 -2.40
C ASP A 52 -7.63 -5.22 -1.06
N ILE A 53 -6.54 -4.45 -0.99
CA ILE A 53 -5.82 -4.29 0.28
C ILE A 53 -6.74 -3.52 1.23
N PRO A 54 -6.95 -3.98 2.48
CA PRO A 54 -7.72 -3.25 3.47
C PRO A 54 -6.88 -2.08 4.02
N LEU A 55 -6.59 -1.09 3.17
CA LEU A 55 -5.65 0.00 3.43
C LEU A 55 -5.89 0.72 4.77
N PRO A 56 -7.15 1.00 5.21
CA PRO A 56 -7.38 1.63 6.50
C PRO A 56 -6.85 0.81 7.69
N GLU A 57 -6.99 -0.51 7.67
CA GLU A 57 -6.52 -1.39 8.74
C GLU A 57 -4.99 -1.38 8.82
N TRP A 58 -4.33 -1.44 7.66
CA TRP A 58 -2.87 -1.42 7.58
C TRP A 58 -2.29 -0.04 7.94
N ALA A 59 -2.95 1.04 7.54
CA ALA A 59 -2.58 2.39 7.94
C ALA A 59 -2.73 2.58 9.45
N SER A 60 -3.85 2.15 10.04
CA SER A 60 -4.07 2.21 11.50
C SER A 60 -2.97 1.47 12.25
N ALA A 61 -2.63 0.25 11.84
CA ALA A 61 -1.57 -0.53 12.47
C ALA A 61 -0.20 0.19 12.47
N ILE A 62 0.12 0.92 11.40
CA ILE A 62 1.35 1.72 11.34
C ILE A 62 1.25 2.92 12.29
N LEU A 63 0.13 3.64 12.30
CA LEU A 63 -0.08 4.78 13.20
C LEU A 63 -0.06 4.36 14.68
N GLU A 64 -0.57 3.19 15.02
CA GLU A 64 -0.54 2.60 16.37
C GLU A 64 0.87 2.35 16.90
N THR A 65 1.87 2.20 16.03
CA THR A 65 3.29 2.13 16.45
C THR A 65 3.79 3.47 17.01
N GLY A 66 3.07 4.58 16.77
CA GLY A 66 3.52 5.94 17.05
C GLY A 66 4.46 6.51 15.99
N TYR A 67 4.49 5.92 14.79
CA TYR A 67 5.24 6.42 13.65
C TYR A 67 4.61 7.69 13.07
N ASP A 68 5.42 8.75 12.96
CA ASP A 68 5.05 10.08 12.45
C ASP A 68 5.96 10.55 11.30
N GLY A 69 6.71 9.61 10.71
CA GLY A 69 7.70 9.88 9.66
C GLY A 69 7.12 9.94 8.25
N PHE A 70 8.02 9.89 7.27
CA PHE A 70 7.68 10.04 5.86
C PHE A 70 6.85 8.86 5.31
N CYS A 71 5.80 9.21 4.58
CA CYS A 71 4.94 8.27 3.85
C CYS A 71 4.93 8.63 2.37
N SER A 72 5.03 7.64 1.50
CA SER A 72 4.96 7.80 0.04
C SER A 72 3.96 6.84 -0.59
N GLY A 73 3.41 7.26 -1.73
CA GLY A 73 2.61 6.39 -2.59
C GLY A 73 3.55 5.66 -3.55
N GLU A 74 3.42 4.35 -3.65
CA GLU A 74 4.20 3.52 -4.57
C GLU A 74 3.28 2.75 -5.49
N PHE A 75 3.58 2.80 -6.78
CA PHE A 75 3.01 1.92 -7.79
C PHE A 75 4.12 1.50 -8.76
N LEU A 76 4.09 0.24 -9.17
CA LEU A 76 5.11 -0.36 -10.04
C LEU A 76 4.39 -1.13 -11.14
N ASN A 77 3.80 -0.37 -12.06
CA ASN A 77 3.15 -0.92 -13.25
C ASN A 77 3.24 0.12 -14.37
N ASP A 78 3.37 -0.39 -15.59
CA ASP A 78 3.46 0.40 -16.82
C ASP A 78 2.14 1.09 -17.19
N GLN A 79 1.00 0.52 -16.80
CA GLN A 79 -0.33 1.09 -17.05
C GLN A 79 -0.47 2.52 -16.51
N LEU A 80 0.00 2.74 -15.28
CA LEU A 80 -0.05 4.04 -14.63
C LEU A 80 1.08 4.97 -15.12
N TRP A 81 2.18 4.44 -15.66
CA TRP A 81 3.27 5.27 -16.21
C TRP A 81 2.89 5.97 -17.52
N GLU A 82 1.91 5.44 -18.24
CA GLU A 82 1.41 6.02 -19.49
C GLU A 82 0.42 7.18 -19.26
N GLU A 83 0.00 7.41 -18.02
CA GLU A 83 -0.95 8.47 -17.65
C GLU A 83 -0.28 9.84 -17.46
N ASP A 84 -1.10 10.87 -17.33
CA ASP A 84 -0.60 12.19 -16.92
C ASP A 84 -0.02 12.12 -15.50
N HIS A 85 1.28 12.38 -15.40
CA HIS A 85 2.05 12.19 -14.17
C HIS A 85 1.57 13.10 -13.04
N TYR A 86 1.10 14.31 -13.36
CA TYR A 86 0.62 15.26 -12.37
C TYR A 86 -0.71 14.80 -11.79
N THR A 87 -1.65 14.43 -12.66
CA THR A 87 -2.96 13.90 -12.28
C THR A 87 -2.83 12.65 -11.42
N LEU A 88 -1.97 11.71 -11.84
CA LEU A 88 -1.72 10.50 -11.10
C LEU A 88 -1.10 10.77 -9.72
N ALA A 89 -0.11 11.66 -9.65
CA ALA A 89 0.49 12.05 -8.38
C ALA A 89 -0.52 12.71 -7.44
N GLU A 90 -1.42 13.56 -7.97
CA GLU A 90 -2.49 14.19 -7.21
C GLU A 90 -3.48 13.14 -6.66
N GLN A 91 -3.90 12.18 -7.48
CA GLN A 91 -4.79 11.09 -7.07
C GLN A 91 -4.15 10.22 -5.97
N MET A 92 -2.89 9.85 -6.14
CA MET A 92 -2.14 9.09 -5.14
C MET A 92 -2.01 9.87 -3.82
N LEU A 93 -1.75 11.18 -3.88
CA LEU A 93 -1.68 12.04 -2.71
C LEU A 93 -3.04 12.13 -1.98
N GLN A 94 -4.14 12.26 -2.72
CA GLN A 94 -5.48 12.26 -2.15
C GLN A 94 -5.79 10.92 -1.45
N GLY A 95 -5.45 9.79 -2.09
CA GLY A 95 -5.59 8.46 -1.50
C GLY A 95 -4.79 8.32 -0.19
N MET A 96 -3.54 8.76 -0.17
CA MET A 96 -2.72 8.73 1.05
C MET A 96 -3.34 9.59 2.16
N ARG A 97 -3.76 10.82 1.87
CA ARG A 97 -4.40 11.71 2.85
C ARG A 97 -5.68 11.14 3.45
N ALA A 98 -6.38 10.26 2.73
CA ALA A 98 -7.54 9.59 3.28
C ALA A 98 -7.18 8.54 4.34
N LEU A 99 -5.96 7.98 4.29
CA LEU A 99 -5.46 6.91 5.16
C LEU A 99 -4.75 7.42 6.41
N VAL A 100 -4.00 8.52 6.30
CA VAL A 100 -3.30 9.15 7.41
C VAL A 100 -4.09 10.36 7.90
N LYS A 101 -4.90 10.17 8.94
CA LYS A 101 -5.68 11.23 9.62
C LYS A 101 -5.24 11.38 11.06
#